data_AF-A0A519JVX3-F1
#
_entry.id   AF-A0A519JVX3-F1
#
_cell.length_a   1.000
_cell.length_b   1.000
_cell.length_c   1.000
_cell.angle_alpha   90.00
_cell.angle_beta   90.00
_cell.angle_gamma   90.00
#
_symmetry.space_group_name_H-M   'P 1'
#
loop_
_entity.id
_entity.type
_entity.pdbx_description
1 polymer ?
#
loop_
_entity_poly.entity_id
_entity_poly.type
_entity_poly.pdbx_seq_one_letter_code
_entity_poly.pdbx_strand_id
1 'polypeptide(L)'
;IITPYMRPLTDMVVDYIQDQGFEVIDSIALEIPDNLEVAAQDPMNLLEIVKRLNIEGADLVVASACVQMPSLEAIDLMEKQIGIPVTSAAVCTTYEMMKKLGIAATAPIGGTLLSGKF
;
A
#
# COMPACT_ATOMS: atom_id res chain seq x y z
N ILE A 1 7.18 -2.41 1.80
CA ILE A 1 5.72 -2.51 2.06
C ILE A 1 5.39 -2.12 3.51
N ILE A 2 4.19 -1.61 3.77
CA ILE A 2 3.75 -1.25 5.14
C ILE A 2 2.52 -2.10 5.50
N THR A 3 2.51 -2.65 6.71
CA THR A 3 1.42 -3.50 7.22
C THR A 3 1.10 -3.17 8.67
N PRO A 4 -0.16 -3.29 9.10
CA PRO A 4 -0.52 -3.13 10.51
C PRO A 4 -0.23 -4.37 11.36
N TYR A 5 0.08 -5.50 10.72
CA TYR A 5 0.14 -6.81 11.35
C TYR A 5 1.29 -6.94 12.36
N MET A 6 1.21 -7.97 13.20
CA MET A 6 2.36 -8.49 13.92
C MET A 6 3.42 -9.00 12.95
N ARG A 7 4.70 -8.84 13.28
CA ARG A 7 5.84 -9.21 12.41
C ARG A 7 5.71 -10.59 11.75
N PRO A 8 5.31 -11.69 12.44
CA PRO A 8 5.17 -13.00 11.79
C PRO A 8 4.17 -13.02 10.63
N LEU A 9 3.08 -12.25 10.74
CA LEU A 9 2.09 -12.15 9.66
C LEU A 9 2.56 -11.22 8.55
N THR A 10 3.29 -10.14 8.87
CA THR A 10 3.98 -9.32 7.88
C THR A 10 4.96 -10.15 7.05
N ASP A 11 5.76 -11.00 7.70
CA ASP A 11 6.75 -11.85 7.04
C ASP A 11 6.08 -12.86 6.10
N MET A 12 4.94 -13.45 6.50
CA MET A 12 4.14 -14.30 5.60
C MET A 12 3.61 -13.54 4.37
N VAL A 13 3.23 -12.28 4.51
CA VAL A 13 2.81 -11.44 3.37
C VAL A 13 4.00 -11.15 2.46
N VAL A 14 5.17 -10.85 3.02
CA VAL A 14 6.42 -10.67 2.26
C VAL A 14 6.76 -11.93 1.48
N ASP A 15 6.78 -13.09 2.15
CA ASP A 15 7.08 -14.38 1.52
C ASP A 15 6.11 -14.70 0.40
N TYR A 16 4.81 -14.43 0.59
CA TYR A 16 3.81 -14.63 -0.44
C TYR A 16 4.06 -13.74 -1.67
N ILE A 17 4.36 -12.45 -1.47
CA ILE A 17 4.68 -11.53 -2.58
C ILE A 17 5.93 -12.00 -3.33
N GLN A 18 6.94 -12.48 -2.60
CA GLN A 18 8.17 -12.99 -3.20
C GLN A 18 7.96 -14.29 -4.00
N ASP A 19 7.11 -15.19 -3.51
CA ASP A 19 6.71 -16.41 -4.23
C ASP A 19 5.99 -16.10 -5.55
N GLN A 20 5.29 -14.96 -5.64
CA GLN A 20 4.69 -14.47 -6.89
C GLN A 20 5.71 -13.85 -7.88
N GLY A 21 7.01 -13.91 -7.56
CA GLY A 21 8.10 -13.45 -8.44
C GLY A 21 8.45 -11.97 -8.32
N PHE A 22 8.01 -11.30 -7.25
CA PHE A 22 8.40 -9.92 -6.95
C PHE A 22 9.52 -9.87 -5.92
N GLU A 23 10.34 -8.83 -5.95
CA GLU A 23 11.31 -8.57 -4.87
C GLU A 23 10.70 -7.62 -3.83
N VAL A 24 10.86 -7.94 -2.54
CA VAL A 24 10.47 -7.03 -1.45
C VAL A 24 11.72 -6.47 -0.79
N ILE A 25 12.06 -5.23 -1.11
CA ILE A 25 13.29 -4.56 -0.65
C ILE A 25 13.25 -4.28 0.86
N ASP A 26 12.10 -3.84 1.39
CA ASP A 26 11.95 -3.54 2.81
C ASP A 26 10.48 -3.66 3.28
N SER A 27 10.27 -3.91 4.56
CA SER A 27 8.93 -4.05 5.17
C SER A 27 8.81 -3.49 6.59
N ILE A 28 7.70 -2.78 6.83
CA ILE A 28 7.31 -2.29 8.15
C ILE A 28 6.08 -3.09 8.64
N ALA A 29 6.21 -3.65 9.83
CA ALA A 29 5.11 -4.14 10.66
C ALA A 29 4.82 -3.07 11.73
N LEU A 30 3.59 -2.58 11.83
CA LEU A 30 3.19 -1.67 12.92
C LEU A 30 2.80 -2.43 14.20
N GLU A 31 2.58 -3.73 14.10
CA GLU A 31 2.33 -4.62 15.24
C GLU A 31 1.12 -4.21 16.10
N ILE A 32 0.01 -3.91 15.43
CA ILE A 32 -1.27 -3.56 16.04
C ILE A 32 -2.19 -4.79 15.98
N PRO A 33 -2.38 -5.54 17.10
CA PRO A 33 -3.13 -6.79 17.08
C PRO A 33 -4.65 -6.59 17.04
N ASP A 34 -5.17 -5.48 17.56
CA ASP A 34 -6.60 -5.18 17.55
C ASP A 34 -7.02 -4.52 16.24
N ASN A 35 -7.91 -5.17 15.49
CA ASN A 35 -8.38 -4.69 14.20
C ASN A 35 -9.22 -3.39 14.30
N LEU A 36 -9.79 -3.07 15.46
CA LEU A 36 -10.43 -1.77 15.71
C LEU A 36 -9.39 -0.66 15.83
N GLU A 37 -8.26 -0.92 16.51
CA GLU A 37 -7.14 0.03 16.59
C GLU A 37 -6.48 0.24 15.23
N VAL A 38 -6.41 -0.80 14.39
CA VAL A 38 -5.96 -0.69 13.00
C VAL A 38 -6.85 0.27 12.20
N ALA A 39 -8.18 0.16 12.34
CA ALA A 39 -9.11 1.08 11.66
C ALA A 39 -9.08 2.50 12.23
N ALA A 40 -8.71 2.66 13.49
CA ALA A 40 -8.62 3.97 14.15
C ALA A 40 -7.34 4.73 13.82
N GLN A 41 -6.40 4.14 13.07
CA GLN A 41 -5.17 4.82 12.67
C GLN A 41 -5.46 6.03 11.77
N ASP A 42 -4.78 7.15 12.05
CA ASP A 42 -4.77 8.30 11.16
C ASP A 42 -3.97 7.95 9.88
N PRO A 43 -4.59 7.96 8.68
CA PRO A 43 -3.90 7.68 7.43
C PRO A 43 -2.72 8.63 7.18
N MET A 44 -2.74 9.87 7.70
CA MET A 44 -1.65 10.84 7.52
C MET A 44 -0.34 10.41 8.20
N ASN A 45 -0.40 9.53 9.21
CA ASN A 45 0.80 8.95 9.82
C ASN A 45 1.66 8.19 8.80
N LEU A 46 1.06 7.69 7.71
CA LEU A 46 1.77 7.00 6.65
C LEU A 46 2.83 7.88 5.97
N LEU A 47 2.65 9.21 5.95
CA LEU A 47 3.63 10.15 5.38
C LEU A 47 4.94 10.18 6.17
N GLU A 48 4.90 9.90 7.47
CA GLU A 48 6.08 9.74 8.31
C GLU A 48 6.58 8.29 8.32
N ILE A 49 5.67 7.31 8.36
CA ILE A 49 6.02 5.89 8.38
C ILE A 49 6.81 5.50 7.12
N VAL A 50 6.42 6.00 5.95
CA VAL A 50 7.10 5.68 4.67
C VAL A 50 8.57 6.09 4.68
N LYS A 51 8.95 7.14 5.43
CA LYS A 51 10.34 7.61 5.51
C LYS A 51 11.28 6.60 6.20
N ARG A 52 10.71 5.63 6.92
CA ARG A 52 11.45 4.54 7.58
C ARG A 52 11.75 3.39 6.63
N LEU A 53 11.10 3.31 5.46
CA LEU A 53 11.39 2.29 4.46
C LEU A 53 12.68 2.63 3.70
N ASN A 54 13.51 1.63 3.47
CA ASN A 54 14.46 1.68 2.38
C ASN A 54 13.71 1.55 1.04
N ILE A 55 13.72 2.62 0.25
CA ILE A 55 13.08 2.66 -1.08
C ILE A 55 14.10 2.76 -2.22
N GLU A 56 15.41 2.65 -1.91
CA GLU A 56 16.44 2.66 -2.94
C GLU A 56 16.28 1.42 -3.84
N GLY A 57 16.10 1.65 -5.15
CA GLY A 57 15.86 0.59 -6.13
C GLY A 57 14.42 0.07 -6.18
N ALA A 58 13.48 0.61 -5.39
CA ALA A 58 12.08 0.19 -5.41
C ALA A 58 11.31 0.80 -6.60
N ASP A 59 10.56 -0.03 -7.31
CA ASP A 59 9.65 0.42 -8.38
C ASP A 59 8.35 1.05 -7.84
N LEU A 60 7.89 0.61 -6.67
CA LEU A 60 6.68 1.12 -6.01
C LEU A 60 6.68 0.85 -4.51
N VAL A 61 5.80 1.55 -3.79
CA VAL A 61 5.49 1.30 -2.38
C VAL A 61 4.04 0.86 -2.20
N VAL A 62 3.83 -0.23 -1.46
CA VAL A 62 2.51 -0.61 -0.93
C VAL A 62 2.33 0.03 0.44
N ALA A 63 1.57 1.12 0.50
CA ALA A 63 1.34 1.93 1.71
C ALA A 63 0.46 1.23 2.75
N SER A 64 -0.38 0.29 2.32
CA SER A 64 -1.12 -0.61 3.19
C SER A 64 -1.35 -1.94 2.49
N ALA A 65 -0.58 -2.97 2.86
CA ALA A 65 -0.85 -4.36 2.46
C ALA A 65 -1.86 -5.01 3.43
N CYS A 66 -2.89 -4.24 3.79
CA CYS A 66 -4.04 -4.61 4.59
C CYS A 66 -5.25 -3.83 4.07
N VAL A 67 -6.46 -4.36 4.27
CA VAL A 67 -7.69 -3.65 3.88
C VAL A 67 -8.28 -2.79 5.02
N GLN A 68 -7.96 -3.11 6.27
CA GLN A 68 -8.51 -2.40 7.44
C GLN A 68 -7.81 -1.07 7.72
N MET A 69 -6.50 -1.00 7.51
CA MET A 69 -5.70 0.19 7.83
C MET A 69 -5.99 1.31 6.80
N PRO A 70 -6.55 2.46 7.23
CA PRO A 70 -6.83 3.56 6.33
C PRO A 70 -5.57 4.05 5.63
N SER A 71 -5.66 4.34 4.34
CA SER A 71 -4.50 4.79 3.55
C SER A 71 -4.83 5.71 2.38
N LEU A 72 -6.07 5.72 1.89
CA LEU A 72 -6.44 6.36 0.62
C LEU A 72 -6.06 7.85 0.58
N GLU A 73 -6.31 8.58 1.67
CA GLU A 73 -6.03 10.01 1.79
C GLU A 73 -4.53 10.32 1.71
N ALA A 74 -3.68 9.37 2.07
CA ALA A 74 -2.23 9.55 2.09
C ALA A 74 -1.54 9.15 0.79
N ILE A 75 -2.19 8.37 -0.08
CA ILE A 75 -1.53 7.75 -1.25
C ILE A 75 -0.93 8.79 -2.19
N ASP A 76 -1.73 9.77 -2.64
CA ASP A 76 -1.27 10.76 -3.62
C ASP A 76 -0.19 11.69 -3.03
N LEU A 77 -0.34 12.04 -1.75
CA LEU A 77 0.64 12.84 -1.01
C LEU A 77 1.96 12.08 -0.82
N MET A 78 1.87 10.80 -0.48
CA MET A 78 3.01 9.92 -0.31
C MET A 78 3.75 9.74 -1.64
N GLU A 79 3.03 9.44 -2.73
CA GLU A 79 3.60 9.28 -4.07
C GLU A 79 4.36 10.53 -4.49
N LYS A 80 3.77 11.71 -4.28
CA LYS A 80 4.44 12.99 -4.53
C LYS A 80 5.69 13.19 -3.66
N GLN A 81 5.64 12.75 -2.40
CA GLN A 81 6.73 12.91 -1.44
C GLN A 81 7.93 12.02 -1.76
N ILE A 82 7.70 10.75 -2.12
CA ILE A 82 8.78 9.76 -2.34
C ILE A 82 9.21 9.66 -3.81
N GLY A 83 8.40 10.16 -4.74
CA GLY A 83 8.74 10.24 -6.17
C GLY A 83 8.59 8.92 -6.95
N ILE A 84 8.07 7.86 -6.32
CA ILE A 84 7.75 6.57 -6.95
C ILE A 84 6.28 6.21 -6.68
N PRO A 85 5.64 5.41 -7.56
CA PRO A 85 4.24 5.00 -7.43
C PRO A 85 3.90 4.44 -6.05
N VAL A 86 2.72 4.80 -5.53
CA VAL A 86 2.19 4.28 -4.27
C VAL A 86 0.84 3.61 -4.51
N THR A 87 0.64 2.44 -3.90
CA THR A 87 -0.64 1.72 -3.94
C THR A 87 -1.01 1.15 -2.57
N SER A 88 -2.19 0.53 -2.48
CA SER A 88 -2.65 -0.22 -1.31
C SER A 88 -3.50 -1.42 -1.75
N ALA A 89 -3.79 -2.33 -0.83
CA ALA A 89 -4.70 -3.45 -1.09
C ALA A 89 -6.06 -2.97 -1.63
N ALA A 90 -6.59 -1.87 -1.07
CA ALA A 90 -7.88 -1.29 -1.49
C ALA A 90 -7.82 -0.66 -2.90
N VAL A 91 -6.73 0.03 -3.23
CA VAL A 91 -6.53 0.61 -4.57
C VAL A 91 -6.37 -0.49 -5.61
N CYS A 92 -5.52 -1.50 -5.37
CA CYS A 92 -5.35 -2.64 -6.27
C CYS A 92 -6.66 -3.40 -6.49
N THR A 93 -7.46 -3.60 -5.43
CA THR A 93 -8.76 -4.27 -5.54
C THR A 93 -9.72 -3.45 -6.41
N THR A 94 -9.79 -2.14 -6.21
CA THR A 94 -10.59 -1.23 -7.03
C THR A 94 -10.17 -1.28 -8.50
N TYR A 95 -8.86 -1.22 -8.77
CA TYR A 95 -8.29 -1.33 -10.11
C TYR A 95 -8.73 -2.63 -10.80
N GLU A 96 -8.53 -3.77 -10.14
CA GLU A 96 -8.91 -5.08 -10.67
C GLU A 96 -10.42 -5.21 -10.94
N MET A 97 -11.25 -4.67 -10.03
CA MET A 97 -12.70 -4.64 -10.24
C MET A 97 -13.09 -3.81 -11.46
N MET A 98 -12.53 -2.60 -11.62
CA MET A 98 -12.80 -1.75 -12.79
C MET A 98 -12.37 -2.43 -14.09
N LYS A 99 -11.17 -3.02 -14.14
CA LYS A 99 -10.66 -3.74 -15.32
C LYS A 99 -11.57 -4.92 -15.69
N LYS A 100 -11.99 -5.72 -14.71
CA LYS A 100 -12.90 -6.86 -14.94
C LYS A 100 -14.29 -6.45 -15.44
N LEU A 101 -14.74 -5.26 -15.09
CA LEU A 101 -16.01 -4.70 -15.56
C LEU A 101 -15.89 -3.96 -16.90
N GLY A 102 -14.68 -3.86 -17.48
CA GLY A 102 -14.46 -3.07 -18.71
C GLY A 102 -14.58 -1.56 -18.51
N ILE A 103 -14.41 -1.09 -17.26
CA ILE A 103 -14.44 0.33 -16.90
C ILE A 103 -13.00 0.84 -16.87
N ALA A 104 -12.77 2.05 -17.41
CA ALA A 104 -11.46 2.69 -17.31
C ALA A 104 -11.06 2.89 -15.84
N ALA A 105 -9.85 2.46 -15.47
CA ALA A 105 -9.34 2.56 -14.11
C ALA A 105 -8.86 3.99 -13.79
N THR A 106 -9.82 4.91 -13.71
CA THR A 106 -9.59 6.34 -13.47
C THR A 106 -10.39 6.79 -12.25
N ALA A 107 -9.71 7.37 -11.27
CA ALA A 107 -10.32 8.01 -10.10
C ALA A 107 -9.62 9.35 -9.77
N PRO A 108 -10.29 10.28 -9.06
CA PRO A 108 -9.68 11.54 -8.66
C PRO A 108 -8.51 11.40 -7.68
N ILE A 109 -8.46 10.30 -6.94
CA ILE A 109 -7.45 9.94 -5.94
C ILE A 109 -7.16 8.44 -6.03
N GLY A 110 -6.02 8.00 -5.50
CA GLY A 110 -5.64 6.59 -5.46
C GLY A 110 -4.35 6.26 -6.23
N GLY A 111 -3.47 7.24 -6.37
CA GLY A 111 -2.12 7.08 -6.90
C GLY A 111 -2.08 6.84 -8.40
N THR A 112 -0.88 6.59 -8.88
CA THR A 112 -0.61 6.34 -10.31
C THR A 112 -1.42 5.15 -10.86
N LEU A 113 -1.76 4.15 -10.04
CA LEU A 113 -2.51 2.96 -10.50
C LEU A 113 -3.95 3.30 -10.97
N LEU A 114 -4.61 4.27 -10.34
CA LEU A 114 -5.95 4.73 -10.71
C LEU A 114 -5.93 6.03 -11.54
N SER A 115 -4.81 6.37 -12.17
CA SER A 115 -4.70 7.58 -12.98
C SER A 115 -5.20 7.42 -14.42
N GLY A 116 -5.69 6.23 -14.81
CA GLY A 116 -6.04 5.90 -16.19
C GLY A 116 -4.87 5.57 -17.12
N LYS A 117 -3.64 5.41 -16.59
CA LYS A 117 -2.45 5.07 -17.40
C LYS A 117 -2.35 3.59 -17.78
N PHE A 118 -3.06 2.68 -17.10
CA PHE A 118 -2.89 1.23 -17.21
C PHE A 118 -4.12 0.46 -17.67
#